data_AF-A0A8X7CJL3-F1
#
_entry.id   AF-A0A8X7CJL3-F1
#
_cell.length_a   1.000
_cell.length_b   1.000
_cell.length_c   1.000
_cell.angle_alpha   90.00
_cell.angle_beta   90.00
_cell.angle_gamma   90.00
#
_symmetry.space_group_name_H-M   'P 1'
#
loop_
_entity.id
_entity.type
_entity.pdbx_description
1 polymer ?
#
loop_
_entity_poly.entity_id
_entity_poly.type
_entity_poly.pdbx_seq_one_letter_code
_entity_poly.pdbx_strand_id
1 'polypeptide(L)'
;MQIEHLECGKIFIHQEAYCGKILSCFDMINSNHVSSPIEKGAITTDDSVCLSTDVSYREAVRSLMFLAIVTRPDIAYTVGVFSQVSDKPQQIH
;
A
#
# COMPACT_ATOMS: atom_id res chain seq x y z
N MET A 1 -3.01 9.77 11.57
CA MET A 1 -1.81 9.67 12.42
C MET A 1 -2.27 9.78 13.85
N GLN A 2 -2.03 8.73 14.64
CA GLN A 2 -2.36 8.64 16.05
C GLN A 2 -1.04 8.48 16.81
N ILE A 3 -0.85 9.29 17.85
CA ILE A 3 0.37 9.30 18.65
C ILE A 3 -0.04 8.95 20.08
N GLU A 4 0.51 7.86 20.60
CA GLU A 4 0.32 7.41 21.96
C GLU A 4 1.61 7.59 22.75
N HIS A 5 1.48 8.21 23.92
CA HIS A 5 2.60 8.40 24.84
C HIS A 5 2.60 7.23 25.82
N LEU A 6 3.60 6.37 25.73
CA LEU A 6 3.79 5.26 26.64
C LEU A 6 4.54 5.73 27.89
N GLU A 7 4.37 5.00 28.99
CA GLU A 7 5.16 5.20 30.20
C GLU A 7 6.67 5.03 29.88
N CYS A 8 7.51 5.79 30.58
CA CYS A 8 8.95 5.96 30.32
C CYS A 8 9.33 6.81 29.08
N GLY A 9 8.46 7.70 28.60
CA GLY A 9 8.84 8.68 27.57
C GLY A 9 9.00 8.09 26.17
N LYS A 10 8.46 6.89 25.94
CA LYS A 10 8.38 6.27 24.62
C LYS A 10 7.17 6.83 23.88
N ILE A 11 7.34 7.08 22.59
CA ILE A 11 6.26 7.55 21.71
C ILE A 11 5.94 6.41 20.75
N PHE A 12 4.68 5.98 20.73
CA PHE A 12 4.17 5.04 19.76
C PHE A 12 3.34 5.79 18.73
N ILE A 13 3.68 5.64 17.45
CA ILE A 13 2.97 6.28 16.34
C ILE A 13 2.30 5.18 15.54
N HIS A 14 0.99 5.26 15.40
CA HIS A 14 0.21 4.31 14.62
C HIS A 14 -0.83 5.00 13.74
N GLN A 15 -1.42 4.23 12.84
CA GLN A 15 -2.37 4.70 11.84
C GLN A 15 -3.49 3.70 11.59
N GLU A 16 -3.91 2.95 12.61
CA GLU A 16 -4.89 1.89 12.47
C GLU A 16 -6.20 2.36 11.82
N ALA A 17 -6.70 3.53 12.21
CA ALA A 17 -7.91 4.11 11.61
C ALA A 17 -7.73 4.44 10.12
N TYR A 18 -6.54 4.85 9.72
CA TYR A 18 -6.24 5.17 8.32
C TYR A 18 -6.03 3.89 7.50
N CYS A 19 -5.37 2.87 8.04
CA CYS A 19 -5.31 1.54 7.44
C CYS A 19 -6.72 0.99 7.20
N GLY A 20 -7.59 1.04 8.21
CA GLY A 20 -8.99 0.59 8.09
C GLY A 20 -9.77 1.36 7.01
N LYS A 21 -9.57 2.69 6.92
CA LYS A 21 -10.18 3.50 5.86
C LYS A 21 -9.72 3.08 4.47
N ILE A 22 -8.42 2.87 4.27
CA ILE A 22 -7.87 2.39 2.98
C ILE A 22 -8.48 1.03 2.63
N LEU A 23 -8.47 0.07 3.57
CA LEU A 23 -9.05 -1.25 3.33
C LEU A 23 -10.53 -1.17 2.95
N SER A 24 -11.30 -0.28 3.58
CA SER A 24 -12.70 -0.04 3.22
C SER A 24 -12.87 0.65 1.85
N CYS A 25 -11.97 1.54 1.46
CA CYS A 25 -12.03 2.23 0.16
C CYS A 25 -11.78 1.28 -1.02
N PHE A 26 -11.06 0.18 -0.82
CA PHE A 26 -10.73 -0.81 -1.86
C PHE A 26 -11.47 -2.14 -1.68
N ASP A 27 -12.48 -2.22 -0.80
CA ASP A 27 -13.21 -3.46 -0.46
C ASP A 27 -12.30 -4.63 -0.01
N MET A 28 -11.21 -4.30 0.69
CA MET A 28 -10.17 -5.24 1.17
C MET A 28 -10.26 -5.56 2.68
N ILE A 29 -11.36 -5.23 3.35
CA ILE A 29 -11.52 -5.43 4.80
C ILE A 29 -11.30 -6.89 5.23
N ASN A 30 -11.68 -7.84 4.38
CA ASN A 30 -11.54 -9.28 4.65
C ASN A 30 -10.32 -9.92 3.97
N SER A 31 -9.40 -9.12 3.42
CA SER A 31 -8.21 -9.64 2.76
C SER A 31 -7.23 -10.25 3.77
N ASN A 32 -6.57 -11.34 3.37
CA ASN A 32 -5.60 -12.01 4.22
C ASN A 32 -4.41 -11.10 4.53
N HIS A 33 -3.95 -11.13 5.78
CA HIS A 33 -2.73 -10.44 6.18
C HIS A 33 -1.51 -11.14 5.58
N VAL A 34 -0.73 -10.41 4.77
CA VAL A 34 0.52 -10.91 4.17
C VAL A 34 1.69 -10.13 4.75
N SER A 35 2.72 -10.85 5.22
CA SER A 35 3.89 -10.23 5.85
C SER A 35 4.86 -9.60 4.83
N SER A 36 4.82 -10.01 3.57
CA SER A 36 5.57 -9.41 2.46
C SER A 36 4.60 -9.11 1.31
N PRO A 37 4.30 -7.84 1.01
CA PRO A 37 3.33 -7.51 -0.02
C PRO A 37 3.82 -7.79 -1.45
N ILE A 38 5.08 -8.18 -1.64
CA ILE A 38 5.62 -8.63 -2.92
C ILE A 38 6.39 -9.95 -2.73
N GLU A 39 6.17 -10.91 -3.62
CA GLU A 39 6.99 -12.10 -3.73
C GLU A 39 8.21 -11.79 -4.61
N LYS A 40 9.40 -12.28 -4.23
CA LYS A 40 10.64 -12.03 -4.99
C LYS A 40 10.53 -12.70 -6.36
N GLY A 41 10.22 -11.92 -7.40
CA GLY A 41 10.12 -12.39 -8.79
C GLY A 41 8.81 -12.05 -9.50
N ALA A 42 7.84 -11.45 -8.84
CA ALA A 42 6.50 -11.18 -9.41
C ALA A 42 6.42 -9.99 -10.39
N ILE A 43 7.54 -9.32 -10.71
CA ILE A 43 7.55 -8.23 -11.69
C ILE A 43 7.96 -8.80 -13.05
N THR A 44 7.10 -9.64 -13.64
CA THR A 44 7.18 -9.96 -15.06
C THR A 44 6.48 -8.85 -15.83
N THR A 45 7.26 -8.02 -16.52
CA THR A 45 6.78 -7.10 -17.55
C THR A 45 6.34 -7.91 -18.77
N ASP A 46 5.25 -8.65 -18.64
CA ASP A 46 4.63 -9.35 -19.76
C ASP A 46 3.37 -8.60 -20.19
N ASP A 47 3.31 -8.37 -21.50
CA ASP A 47 2.36 -7.55 -22.26
C ASP A 47 0.88 -7.89 -21.99
N SER A 48 0.35 -7.44 -20.85
CA SER A 48 -1.01 -7.71 -20.44
C SER A 48 -1.83 -6.44 -20.21
N VAL A 49 -3.10 -6.58 -20.60
CA VAL A 49 -4.15 -5.61 -20.86
C VAL A 49 -4.16 -4.41 -19.90
N CYS A 50 -4.16 -3.21 -20.49
CA CYS A 50 -4.27 -1.91 -19.80
C CYS A 50 -5.56 -1.87 -18.97
N LEU A 51 -5.43 -1.71 -17.65
CA LEU A 51 -6.56 -1.48 -16.75
C LEU A 51 -7.21 -0.13 -17.08
N SER A 52 -8.49 -0.15 -17.43
CA SER A 52 -9.31 1.04 -17.70
C SER A 52 -9.68 1.86 -16.45
N THR A 53 -8.98 1.65 -15.32
CA THR A 53 -9.30 2.23 -14.00
C THR A 53 -8.11 3.00 -13.41
N ASP A 54 -7.50 3.84 -14.24
CA ASP A 54 -6.28 4.59 -13.94
C ASP A 54 -6.38 5.49 -12.67
N VAL A 55 -7.58 6.01 -12.41
CA VAL A 55 -7.85 6.92 -11.27
C VAL A 55 -7.80 6.17 -9.93
N SER A 56 -8.42 5.00 -9.83
CA SER A 56 -8.46 4.21 -8.60
C SER A 56 -7.10 3.59 -8.26
N TYR A 57 -6.32 3.21 -9.29
CA TYR A 57 -4.97 2.70 -9.09
C TYR A 57 -4.05 3.78 -8.49
N ARG A 58 -4.06 4.98 -9.08
CA ARG A 58 -3.22 6.09 -8.61
C ARG A 58 -3.61 6.58 -7.22
N GLU A 59 -4.89 6.52 -6.86
CA GLU A 59 -5.37 6.80 -5.50
C GLU A 59 -4.91 5.74 -4.50
N ALA A 60 -4.90 4.46 -4.89
CA ALA A 60 -4.37 3.36 -4.08
C ALA A 60 -2.88 3.54 -3.82
N VAL A 61 -2.09 3.77 -4.88
CA VAL A 61 -0.64 4.02 -4.77
C VAL A 61 -0.36 5.19 -3.85
N ARG A 62 -1.09 6.31 -3.99
CA ARG A 62 -0.92 7.49 -3.12
C ARG A 62 -1.21 7.18 -1.65
N SER A 63 -2.28 6.43 -1.39
CA SER A 63 -2.67 6.04 -0.03
C SER A 63 -1.64 5.11 0.62
N LEU A 64 -1.12 4.15 -0.15
CA LEU A 64 -0.04 3.26 0.29
C LEU A 64 1.28 4.01 0.50
N MET A 65 1.60 5.00 -0.34
CA MET A 65 2.79 5.83 -0.23
C MET A 65 2.78 6.63 1.07
N PHE A 66 1.63 7.18 1.45
CA PHE A 66 1.48 7.86 2.73
C PHE A 66 1.73 6.89 3.91
N LEU A 67 1.19 5.67 3.84
CA LEU A 67 1.42 4.66 4.87
C LEU A 67 2.92 4.31 5.01
N ALA A 68 3.59 4.14 3.86
CA ALA A 68 4.99 3.77 3.78
C ALA A 68 5.92 4.81 4.41
N ILE A 69 5.66 6.09 4.13
CA ILE A 69 6.46 7.22 4.61
C ILE A 69 6.25 7.46 6.11
N VAL A 70 5.02 7.30 6.61
CA VAL A 70 4.67 7.78 7.94
C VAL A 70 4.78 6.70 9.02
N THR A 71 4.39 5.45 8.75
CA THR A 71 4.29 4.41 9.79
C THR A 71 4.73 3.01 9.39
N ARG A 72 4.88 2.71 8.09
CA ARG A 72 5.13 1.36 7.57
C ARG A 72 6.28 1.34 6.54
N PRO A 73 7.53 1.66 6.94
CA PRO A 73 8.65 1.68 5.99
C PRO A 73 8.93 0.31 5.36
N ASP A 74 8.44 -0.78 5.96
CA ASP A 74 8.54 -2.15 5.45
C ASP A 74 7.83 -2.36 4.11
N ILE A 75 6.78 -1.58 3.78
CA ILE A 75 6.09 -1.68 2.49
C ILE A 75 6.62 -0.71 1.43
N ALA A 76 7.55 0.18 1.79
CA ALA A 76 8.01 1.27 0.92
C ALA A 76 8.58 0.79 -0.41
N TYR A 77 9.29 -0.34 -0.41
CA TYR A 77 9.82 -0.95 -1.63
C TYR A 77 8.69 -1.37 -2.59
N THR A 78 7.69 -2.08 -2.09
CA THR A 78 6.55 -2.55 -2.88
C THR A 78 5.74 -1.39 -3.44
N VAL A 79 5.51 -0.34 -2.65
CA VAL A 79 4.83 0.87 -3.13
C VAL A 79 5.63 1.60 -4.20
N GLY A 80 6.97 1.65 -4.05
CA GLY A 80 7.85 2.22 -5.06
C GLY A 80 7.79 1.48 -6.40
N VAL A 81 7.62 0.16 -6.39
CA VAL A 81 7.37 -0.64 -7.60
C VAL A 81 6.01 -0.29 -8.20
N PHE A 82 4.95 -0.27 -7.39
CA PHE A 82 3.60 0.09 -7.86
C PHE A 82 3.51 1.52 -8.42
N SER A 83 4.29 2.46 -7.89
CA SER A 83 4.34 3.81 -8.45
C SER A 83 4.95 3.86 -9.85
N GLN A 84 5.85 2.94 -10.21
CA GLN A 84 6.47 2.89 -11.55
C GLN A 84 5.52 2.34 -12.61
N VAL A 85 4.63 1.42 -12.23
CA VAL A 85 3.54 0.93 -13.10
C VAL A 85 2.30 1.83 -13.06
N SER A 86 2.28 2.90 -12.27
CA SER A 86 1.14 3.84 -12.26
C SER A 86 0.97 4.67 -13.53
N ASP A 87 2.00 4.78 -14.37
CA ASP A 87 1.86 5.41 -15.69
C ASP A 87 1.23 4.45 -16.73
N LYS A 88 1.20 3.13 -16.45
CA LYS A 88 0.54 2.07 -17.23
C LYS A 88 0.11 0.92 -16.31
N PRO A 89 -1.05 1.00 -15.64
CA PRO A 89 -1.48 -0.05 -14.73
C PRO A 89 -1.73 -1.36 -15.50
N GLN A 90 -0.85 -2.36 -15.28
CA GLN A 90 -0.98 -3.70 -15.85
C GLN A 90 -1.55 -4.65 -14.78
N GLN A 91 -2.53 -5.49 -15.15
CA GLN A 91 -3.02 -6.56 -14.27
C GLN A 91 -2.03 -7.70 -14.22
N ILE A 92 -1.53 -8.01 -13.03
CA ILE A 92 -0.80 -9.24 -12.76
C ILE A 92 -1.82 -10.20 -12.12
N HIS A 93 -2.08 -11.34 -12.80
CA HIS A 93 -3.05 -12.36 -12.37
C HIS A 93 -2.49 -13.21 -11.23
#